data_AF-A0A3M6TUX5-F1
#
_entry.id   AF-A0A3M6TUX5-F1
#
_cell.length_a   1.000
_cell.length_b   1.000
_cell.length_c   1.000
_cell.angle_alpha   90.00
_cell.angle_beta   90.00
_cell.angle_gamma   90.00
#
_symmetry.space_group_name_H-M   'P 1'
#
loop_
_entity.id
_entity.type
_entity.pdbx_description
1 polymer ?
#
loop_
_entity_poly.entity_id
_entity_poly.type
_entity_poly.pdbx_seq_one_letter_code
_entity_poly.pdbx_strand_id
1 'polypeptide(L)'
;MGLGIPFQAGNLNISKTLQDWSCSSGCTPSFHCRLPRCTNVVFPTAFSGSGRVQVYVTVSHDEKFSRVHSPSAVWVQSVTTRGFEVCARESGIGSNGTGIINWLAFQGHPQMTRGSVTFSGIWTTETKCDKINLSQGFVGTPHVFVSAKYTRDTKPDDAMYIWLENVSSKSFEVCIREFLPFDGKHQDTVVDWFAFTGNGSEFNFSRAGEVNFPNSGIPKAENNYGFCQKAHFNTTFYASPIVLISVHHFYNPQVSVKSSSSPENNIVTAWVEEIGLTSMTICVKDLSGTGSKHDPLSVSYVVIGDIDPCLGVYCPSFGVCKTYSAHEARCVCNDSCPSYQDPVCSANGTTYNNECRYKLSYCRGLDNNTMYHPGSCEGFPFLRGRVELLHVPKWSESGCKTVIFPPYRFYPNKDVHVQLTVNHINLNDSVTVHHAITLWTENVNTQNFTVCAMQAGRNGNSFNPFATVDWMAYQGAPINAVGGKIKVQKWWSGTKCEDVTFPKDMFKEDPVTLVTAEHVRTGKKYDAALIWTEDTTKTSFK
;
A
#
# COMPACT_ATOMS: atom_id res chain seq x y z
N MET A 1 1.58 -27.91 -31.90
CA MET A 1 2.85 -27.19 -32.09
C MET A 1 2.84 -26.03 -31.10
N GLY A 2 3.69 -26.08 -30.07
CA GLY A 2 3.72 -25.04 -29.04
C GLY A 2 4.14 -23.71 -29.67
N LEU A 3 3.33 -22.67 -29.49
CA LEU A 3 3.70 -21.30 -29.80
C LEU A 3 4.90 -20.94 -28.91
N GLY A 4 6.12 -21.01 -29.47
CA GLY A 4 7.31 -20.53 -28.78
C GLY A 4 7.12 -19.06 -28.43
N ILE A 5 7.53 -18.67 -27.22
CA ILE A 5 7.40 -17.28 -26.76
C ILE A 5 8.26 -16.42 -27.70
N PRO A 6 7.67 -15.49 -28.48
CA PRO A 6 8.42 -14.72 -29.48
C PRO A 6 9.36 -13.69 -28.84
N PHE A 7 9.27 -13.49 -27.53
CA PHE A 7 9.81 -12.34 -26.81
C PHE A 7 10.26 -12.74 -25.40
N GLN A 8 11.48 -12.41 -25.01
CA GLN A 8 12.06 -12.69 -23.70
C GLN A 8 12.89 -11.51 -23.25
N ALA A 9 12.82 -11.16 -21.98
CA ALA A 9 13.64 -10.10 -21.39
C ALA A 9 14.26 -10.59 -20.08
N GLY A 10 15.38 -9.99 -19.71
CA GLY A 10 16.03 -10.29 -18.45
C GLY A 10 17.04 -9.21 -18.07
N ASN A 11 17.69 -9.44 -16.95
CA ASN A 11 18.84 -8.66 -16.55
C ASN A 11 19.99 -9.59 -16.16
N LEU A 12 21.20 -9.04 -16.17
CA LEU A 12 22.42 -9.71 -15.78
C LEU A 12 23.20 -8.77 -14.88
N ASN A 13 23.45 -9.21 -13.65
CA ASN A 13 24.29 -8.48 -12.73
C ASN A 13 25.76 -8.69 -13.14
N ILE A 14 26.36 -7.64 -13.72
CA ILE A 14 27.73 -7.68 -14.27
C ILE A 14 28.73 -7.83 -13.14
N SER A 15 28.48 -7.22 -11.97
CA SER A 15 29.43 -7.20 -10.87
C SER A 15 29.63 -8.51 -10.15
N LYS A 16 28.61 -9.36 -10.12
CA LYS A 16 28.72 -10.73 -9.60
C LYS A 16 29.35 -11.68 -10.61
N THR A 17 29.25 -11.37 -11.90
CA THR A 17 29.59 -12.29 -12.99
C THR A 17 30.97 -12.01 -13.58
N LEU A 18 31.44 -10.76 -13.54
CA LEU A 18 32.69 -10.30 -14.12
C LEU A 18 33.51 -9.60 -13.03
N GLN A 19 34.42 -10.35 -12.38
CA GLN A 19 35.40 -9.74 -11.47
C GLN A 19 36.23 -8.69 -12.24
N ASP A 20 36.47 -7.54 -11.60
CA ASP A 20 37.26 -6.42 -12.15
C ASP A 20 36.72 -5.76 -13.44
N TRP A 21 35.42 -5.84 -13.72
CA TRP A 21 34.81 -5.12 -14.85
C TRP A 21 34.75 -3.59 -14.65
N SER A 22 34.80 -3.14 -13.38
CA SER A 22 34.74 -1.76 -12.97
C SER A 22 36.09 -1.28 -12.43
N CYS A 23 36.52 -0.08 -12.85
CA CYS A 23 37.76 0.52 -12.40
C CYS A 23 37.62 1.25 -11.06
N SER A 24 38.12 0.66 -9.96
CA SER A 24 38.30 1.39 -8.71
C SER A 24 39.31 2.52 -8.91
N SER A 25 38.92 3.73 -8.54
CA SER A 25 39.62 5.02 -8.67
C SER A 25 41.15 4.97 -8.59
N GLY A 26 41.82 5.52 -9.61
CA GLY A 26 43.21 5.92 -9.57
C GLY A 26 43.71 6.38 -10.94
N CYS A 27 44.51 7.45 -11.00
CA CYS A 27 45.04 8.09 -12.22
C CYS A 27 45.89 7.18 -13.14
N THR A 28 45.95 5.88 -12.85
CA THR A 28 46.51 4.82 -13.68
C THR A 28 45.60 3.58 -13.59
N PRO A 29 44.61 3.40 -14.48
CA PRO A 29 43.87 2.14 -14.52
C PRO A 29 44.86 1.00 -14.78
N SER A 30 44.73 -0.13 -14.07
CA SER A 30 45.54 -1.31 -14.37
C SER A 30 45.37 -1.69 -15.85
N PHE A 31 46.39 -2.30 -16.48
CA PHE A 31 46.29 -2.78 -17.87
C PHE A 31 45.05 -3.66 -18.11
N HIS A 32 44.51 -4.30 -17.06
CA HIS A 32 43.31 -5.14 -17.11
C HIS A 32 41.99 -4.36 -17.15
N CYS A 33 41.97 -3.09 -16.72
CA CYS A 33 40.79 -2.23 -16.74
C CYS A 33 40.39 -1.75 -18.15
N ARG A 34 41.27 -1.95 -19.13
CA ARG A 34 41.00 -1.57 -20.53
C ARG A 34 40.24 -2.65 -21.29
N LEU A 35 40.19 -3.88 -20.80
CA LEU A 35 39.65 -5.02 -21.54
C LEU A 35 38.11 -5.08 -21.44
N PRO A 36 37.42 -5.39 -22.54
CA PRO A 36 35.99 -5.60 -22.53
C PRO A 36 35.71 -6.90 -21.78
N ARG A 37 34.65 -6.92 -20.98
CA ARG A 37 34.25 -8.11 -20.24
C ARG A 37 33.01 -8.68 -20.88
N CYS A 38 33.15 -9.89 -21.42
CA CYS A 38 32.10 -10.60 -22.12
C CYS A 38 31.62 -11.78 -21.28
N THR A 39 30.33 -12.08 -21.36
CA THR A 39 29.76 -13.28 -20.74
C THR A 39 28.55 -13.76 -21.54
N ASN A 40 28.28 -15.06 -21.41
CA ASN A 40 27.17 -15.70 -22.09
C ASN A 40 25.88 -15.56 -21.29
N VAL A 41 24.82 -15.13 -21.96
CA VAL A 41 23.46 -15.10 -21.45
C VAL A 41 22.67 -16.21 -22.13
N VAL A 42 22.08 -17.09 -21.32
CA VAL A 42 21.22 -18.17 -21.78
C VAL A 42 19.76 -17.69 -21.72
N PHE A 43 19.00 -17.89 -22.80
CA PHE A 43 17.59 -17.58 -22.79
C PHE A 43 16.82 -18.56 -21.89
N PRO A 44 15.88 -18.10 -21.05
CA PRO A 44 15.02 -18.98 -20.26
C PRO A 44 14.35 -20.08 -21.09
N THR A 45 13.94 -19.75 -22.31
CA THR A 45 13.40 -20.71 -23.29
C THR A 45 14.13 -20.55 -24.62
N ALA A 46 14.50 -21.67 -25.27
CA ALA A 46 15.12 -21.60 -26.58
C ALA A 46 14.12 -21.12 -27.65
N PHE A 47 14.55 -20.19 -28.50
CA PHE A 47 13.80 -19.70 -29.63
C PHE A 47 13.66 -20.78 -30.72
N SER A 48 12.44 -21.01 -31.21
CA SER A 48 12.12 -22.07 -32.18
C SER A 48 11.35 -21.58 -33.42
N GLY A 49 11.12 -20.26 -33.52
CA GLY A 49 10.46 -19.62 -34.64
C GLY A 49 11.33 -19.50 -35.90
N SER A 50 10.71 -19.02 -36.97
CA SER A 50 11.39 -18.75 -38.24
C SER A 50 11.98 -17.33 -38.24
N GLY A 51 13.30 -17.20 -38.28
CA GLY A 51 13.99 -15.90 -38.39
C GLY A 51 15.19 -15.78 -37.47
N ARG A 52 15.92 -14.66 -37.60
CA ARG A 52 17.06 -14.33 -36.73
C ARG A 52 16.56 -13.75 -35.41
N VAL A 53 17.12 -14.22 -34.30
CA VAL A 53 16.96 -13.61 -32.97
C VAL A 53 17.69 -12.27 -32.99
N GLN A 54 17.00 -11.22 -32.56
CA GLN A 54 17.59 -9.91 -32.29
C GLN A 54 17.63 -9.68 -30.80
N VAL A 55 18.71 -9.04 -30.33
CA VAL A 55 18.95 -8.79 -28.92
C VAL A 55 19.32 -7.32 -28.77
N TYR A 56 18.68 -6.65 -27.81
CA TYR A 56 18.89 -5.26 -27.47
C TYR A 56 19.34 -5.19 -26.02
N VAL A 57 20.43 -4.47 -25.77
CA VAL A 57 21.01 -4.35 -24.43
C VAL A 57 21.20 -2.90 -24.03
N THR A 58 20.99 -2.61 -22.74
CA THR A 58 21.29 -1.32 -22.09
C THR A 58 21.91 -1.53 -20.73
N VAL A 59 22.58 -0.50 -20.20
CA VAL A 59 23.18 -0.54 -18.86
C VAL A 59 22.32 0.21 -17.86
N SER A 60 22.16 -0.37 -16.69
CA SER A 60 21.66 0.29 -15.49
C SER A 60 22.54 0.02 -14.27
N HIS A 61 22.28 0.73 -13.16
CA HIS A 61 22.95 0.50 -11.87
C HIS A 61 21.92 0.27 -10.75
N ASP A 62 22.30 -0.50 -9.71
CA ASP A 62 21.38 -1.03 -8.67
C ASP A 62 21.79 -0.63 -7.24
N GLU A 63 22.15 0.63 -7.01
CA GLU A 63 22.47 1.13 -5.66
C GLU A 63 21.68 2.37 -5.25
N LYS A 64 21.37 2.44 -3.94
CA LYS A 64 20.94 3.69 -3.30
C LYS A 64 22.11 4.69 -3.30
N PHE A 65 22.08 5.55 -4.31
CA PHE A 65 22.81 6.80 -4.52
C PHE A 65 23.92 7.15 -3.51
N SER A 66 25.19 6.89 -3.86
CA SER A 66 26.36 7.55 -3.25
C SER A 66 27.06 8.52 -4.21
N ARG A 67 26.98 8.27 -5.53
CA ARG A 67 27.44 9.14 -6.64
C ARG A 67 26.88 8.65 -7.99
N VAL A 68 26.80 9.53 -8.99
CA VAL A 68 26.40 9.18 -10.36
C VAL A 68 27.53 8.48 -11.12
N HIS A 69 27.19 7.41 -11.83
CA HIS A 69 28.14 6.58 -12.58
C HIS A 69 28.65 7.25 -13.86
N SER A 70 29.71 6.68 -14.44
CA SER A 70 30.21 7.08 -15.75
C SER A 70 29.54 6.22 -16.83
N PRO A 71 29.36 6.72 -18.06
CA PRO A 71 28.71 5.95 -19.12
C PRO A 71 29.52 4.69 -19.45
N SER A 72 28.83 3.64 -19.91
CA SER A 72 29.42 2.37 -20.30
C SER A 72 28.97 1.99 -21.71
N ALA A 73 29.88 1.45 -22.50
CA ALA A 73 29.55 0.83 -23.78
C ALA A 73 29.14 -0.62 -23.57
N VAL A 74 28.09 -1.05 -24.30
CA VAL A 74 27.63 -2.44 -24.34
C VAL A 74 27.34 -2.87 -25.76
N TRP A 75 27.65 -4.12 -26.07
CA TRP A 75 27.35 -4.73 -27.37
C TRP A 75 27.11 -6.22 -27.23
N VAL A 76 26.46 -6.76 -28.26
CA VAL A 76 26.12 -8.17 -28.37
C VAL A 76 27.03 -8.85 -29.40
N GLN A 77 27.43 -10.09 -29.15
CA GLN A 77 28.05 -10.95 -30.14
C GLN A 77 27.50 -12.38 -30.04
N SER A 78 27.82 -13.24 -31.02
CA SER A 78 27.51 -14.68 -30.96
C SER A 78 26.03 -15.03 -30.68
N VAL A 79 25.08 -14.29 -31.27
CA VAL A 79 23.63 -14.53 -31.06
C VAL A 79 23.18 -15.85 -31.69
N THR A 80 22.60 -16.73 -30.87
CA THR A 80 22.01 -18.01 -31.28
C THR A 80 20.53 -18.08 -30.87
N THR A 81 19.86 -19.21 -31.12
CA THR A 81 18.51 -19.46 -30.61
C THR A 81 18.46 -19.82 -29.12
N ARG A 82 19.60 -20.11 -28.49
CA ARG A 82 19.69 -20.53 -27.08
C ARG A 82 20.26 -19.47 -26.15
N GLY A 83 20.92 -18.46 -26.71
CA GLY A 83 21.56 -17.41 -25.95
C GLY A 83 22.37 -16.48 -26.84
N PHE A 84 23.07 -15.56 -26.19
CA PHE A 84 23.96 -14.60 -26.82
C PHE A 84 25.13 -14.31 -25.88
N GLU A 85 26.21 -13.78 -26.43
CA GLU A 85 27.28 -13.22 -25.63
C GLU A 85 27.11 -11.70 -25.57
N VAL A 86 27.32 -11.12 -24.39
CA VAL A 86 27.24 -9.68 -24.19
C VAL A 86 28.52 -9.19 -23.54
N CYS A 87 29.01 -8.07 -24.03
CA CYS A 87 30.21 -7.43 -23.55
C CYS A 87 29.89 -6.03 -23.03
N ALA A 88 30.58 -5.63 -21.98
CA ALA A 88 30.52 -4.29 -21.41
C ALA A 88 31.92 -3.71 -21.22
N ARG A 89 32.02 -2.39 -21.37
CA ARG A 89 33.21 -1.60 -21.04
C ARG A 89 32.81 -0.27 -20.42
N GLU A 90 33.30 -0.02 -19.22
CA GLU A 90 33.00 1.20 -18.46
C GLU A 90 34.00 2.33 -18.80
N SER A 91 33.53 3.58 -18.79
CA SER A 91 34.39 4.76 -18.89
C SER A 91 34.69 5.36 -17.51
N GLY A 92 35.77 6.12 -17.38
CA GLY A 92 35.97 7.03 -16.25
C GLY A 92 36.12 6.35 -14.87
N ILE A 93 35.48 6.94 -13.85
CA ILE A 93 35.57 6.46 -12.46
C ILE A 93 34.61 5.28 -12.34
N GLY A 94 35.16 4.07 -12.21
CA GLY A 94 34.38 2.84 -12.29
C GLY A 94 33.30 2.70 -11.24
N SER A 95 32.35 1.84 -11.52
CA SER A 95 31.08 1.66 -10.80
C SER A 95 31.17 0.89 -9.50
N ASN A 96 32.38 0.56 -9.06
CA ASN A 96 32.65 -0.31 -7.92
C ASN A 96 31.86 -1.65 -7.97
N GLY A 97 31.48 -2.08 -9.18
CA GLY A 97 30.68 -3.28 -9.37
C GLY A 97 29.18 -3.11 -9.05
N THR A 98 28.49 -2.14 -9.64
CA THR A 98 27.04 -1.96 -9.45
C THR A 98 26.21 -2.12 -10.73
N GLY A 99 26.88 -2.37 -11.85
CA GLY A 99 26.31 -2.41 -13.18
C GLY A 99 25.48 -3.65 -13.46
N ILE A 100 24.38 -3.42 -14.18
CA ILE A 100 23.43 -4.40 -14.65
C ILE A 100 23.25 -4.21 -16.15
N ILE A 101 23.33 -5.28 -16.91
CA ILE A 101 22.88 -5.30 -18.31
C ILE A 101 21.42 -5.71 -18.32
N ASN A 102 20.56 -4.83 -18.82
CA ASN A 102 19.19 -5.15 -19.17
C ASN A 102 19.17 -5.60 -20.62
N TRP A 103 18.42 -6.67 -20.92
CA TRP A 103 18.34 -7.20 -22.27
C TRP A 103 16.92 -7.57 -22.66
N LEU A 104 16.67 -7.43 -23.96
CA LEU A 104 15.47 -7.89 -24.63
C LEU A 104 15.85 -8.66 -25.87
N ALA A 105 15.27 -9.86 -26.03
CA ALA A 105 15.44 -10.71 -27.18
C ALA A 105 14.10 -11.12 -27.77
N PHE A 106 14.01 -11.12 -29.09
CA PHE A 106 12.83 -11.63 -29.78
C PHE A 106 13.18 -12.23 -31.13
N GLN A 107 12.36 -13.18 -31.59
CA GLN A 107 12.57 -13.91 -32.84
C GLN A 107 11.41 -13.69 -33.80
N GLY A 108 11.39 -12.51 -34.41
CA GLY A 108 10.32 -12.08 -35.33
C GLY A 108 9.04 -11.71 -34.57
N HIS A 109 8.57 -10.48 -34.78
CA HIS A 109 7.29 -10.01 -34.26
C HIS A 109 6.55 -9.26 -35.38
N PRO A 110 5.33 -9.68 -35.78
CA PRO A 110 4.66 -9.16 -36.97
C PRO A 110 4.29 -7.66 -36.90
N GLN A 111 4.21 -7.09 -35.70
CA GLN A 111 3.84 -5.68 -35.48
C GLN A 111 5.03 -4.75 -35.16
N MET A 112 6.25 -5.29 -35.00
CA MET A 112 7.42 -4.47 -34.67
C MET A 112 8.30 -4.29 -35.90
N THR A 113 8.47 -3.04 -36.34
CA THR A 113 9.37 -2.72 -37.45
C THR A 113 10.81 -2.83 -36.94
N ARG A 114 11.65 -3.58 -37.64
CA ARG A 114 13.01 -3.89 -37.20
C ARG A 114 13.95 -3.99 -38.38
N GLY A 115 15.23 -3.81 -38.13
CA GLY A 115 16.27 -3.98 -39.13
C GLY A 115 17.66 -3.95 -38.53
N SER A 116 18.65 -3.87 -39.41
CA SER A 116 20.06 -3.73 -39.05
C SER A 116 20.72 -2.77 -40.02
N VAL A 117 21.69 -1.99 -39.54
CA VAL A 117 22.59 -1.18 -40.37
C VAL A 117 24.02 -1.68 -40.19
N THR A 118 24.81 -1.70 -41.25
CA THR A 118 26.19 -2.19 -41.22
C THR A 118 27.13 -1.08 -41.63
N PHE A 119 28.00 -0.67 -40.70
CA PHE A 119 29.03 0.33 -40.96
C PHE A 119 30.25 -0.37 -41.57
N SER A 120 30.28 -0.43 -42.90
CA SER A 120 31.34 -1.08 -43.65
C SER A 120 32.64 -0.25 -43.71
N GLY A 121 33.76 -0.94 -43.92
CA GLY A 121 35.09 -0.34 -44.00
C GLY A 121 35.74 -0.13 -42.63
N ILE A 122 37.01 0.25 -42.67
CA ILE A 122 37.79 0.57 -41.46
C ILE A 122 37.45 2.01 -41.05
N TRP A 123 37.24 2.23 -39.75
CA TRP A 123 37.05 3.56 -39.19
C TRP A 123 37.70 3.71 -37.82
N THR A 124 37.92 4.96 -37.41
CA THR A 124 38.62 5.36 -36.17
C THR A 124 37.78 6.39 -35.40
N THR A 125 38.36 7.47 -34.86
CA THR A 125 37.70 8.39 -33.90
C THR A 125 36.58 9.28 -34.48
N GLU A 126 36.31 9.19 -35.77
CA GLU A 126 35.26 9.97 -36.45
C GLU A 126 33.86 9.49 -36.08
N THR A 127 32.88 10.40 -36.02
CA THR A 127 31.46 10.01 -35.95
C THR A 127 31.01 9.52 -37.32
N LYS A 128 30.32 8.39 -37.37
CA LYS A 128 29.63 7.90 -38.57
C LYS A 128 28.13 7.83 -38.34
N CYS A 129 27.35 8.38 -39.26
CA CYS A 129 25.90 8.35 -39.20
C CYS A 129 25.32 7.80 -40.51
N ASP A 130 24.45 6.79 -40.41
CA ASP A 130 23.76 6.21 -41.56
C ASP A 130 22.25 6.44 -41.44
N LYS A 131 21.67 6.97 -42.52
CA LYS A 131 20.23 7.25 -42.61
C LYS A 131 19.44 5.99 -42.98
N ILE A 132 18.46 5.67 -42.16
CA ILE A 132 17.52 4.57 -42.35
C ILE A 132 16.19 5.12 -42.83
N ASN A 133 15.77 4.70 -44.02
CA ASN A 133 14.45 4.99 -44.55
C ASN A 133 13.51 3.81 -44.25
N LEU A 134 12.39 4.09 -43.61
CA LEU A 134 11.37 3.08 -43.29
C LEU A 134 10.56 2.77 -44.54
N SER A 135 10.41 1.48 -44.86
CA SER A 135 9.62 1.01 -46.01
C SER A 135 8.14 1.39 -45.88
N GLN A 136 7.63 1.38 -44.65
CA GLN A 136 6.31 1.86 -44.27
C GLN A 136 6.47 2.87 -43.14
N GLY A 137 5.96 4.09 -43.36
CA GLY A 137 6.00 5.14 -42.34
C GLY A 137 5.03 4.88 -41.18
N PHE A 138 5.35 5.40 -40.01
CA PHE A 138 4.48 5.41 -38.84
C PHE A 138 3.47 6.57 -38.90
N VAL A 139 2.36 6.45 -38.16
CA VAL A 139 1.36 7.53 -38.06
C VAL A 139 1.90 8.74 -37.28
N GLY A 140 2.79 8.49 -36.31
CA GLY A 140 3.52 9.51 -35.54
C GLY A 140 5.01 9.21 -35.47
N THR A 141 5.74 9.98 -34.67
CA THR A 141 7.16 9.70 -34.40
C THR A 141 7.28 8.41 -33.57
N PRO A 142 8.00 7.39 -34.05
CA PRO A 142 8.15 6.13 -33.33
C PRO A 142 9.19 6.24 -32.21
N HIS A 143 9.07 5.39 -31.20
CA HIS A 143 10.18 5.07 -30.30
C HIS A 143 11.12 4.12 -31.02
N VAL A 144 12.40 4.48 -31.11
CA VAL A 144 13.43 3.69 -31.81
C VAL A 144 14.51 3.29 -30.82
N PHE A 145 14.85 1.99 -30.80
CA PHE A 145 15.86 1.41 -29.94
C PHE A 145 16.96 0.78 -30.78
N VAL A 146 18.21 0.98 -30.37
CA VAL A 146 19.41 0.52 -31.08
C VAL A 146 20.33 -0.26 -30.15
N SER A 147 21.06 -1.22 -30.70
CA SER A 147 22.09 -1.94 -29.95
C SER A 147 23.23 -2.37 -30.86
N ALA A 148 24.48 -2.19 -30.43
CA ALA A 148 25.65 -2.65 -31.18
C ALA A 148 25.72 -4.16 -31.17
N LYS A 149 26.13 -4.69 -32.33
CA LYS A 149 26.32 -6.10 -32.57
C LYS A 149 27.56 -6.34 -33.41
N TYR A 150 28.31 -7.35 -33.00
CA TYR A 150 29.45 -7.86 -33.74
C TYR A 150 29.21 -9.30 -34.19
N THR A 151 29.71 -9.62 -35.39
CA THR A 151 29.62 -10.97 -35.98
C THR A 151 30.90 -11.77 -35.83
N ARG A 152 31.90 -11.20 -35.15
CA ARG A 152 33.22 -11.77 -34.84
C ARG A 152 33.54 -11.53 -33.37
N ASP A 153 34.59 -12.19 -32.88
CA ASP A 153 35.16 -11.88 -31.58
C ASP A 153 35.61 -10.42 -31.53
N THR A 154 35.22 -9.74 -30.46
CA THR A 154 35.54 -8.33 -30.23
C THR A 154 36.83 -8.14 -29.44
N LYS A 155 37.45 -6.99 -29.67
CA LYS A 155 38.62 -6.48 -28.97
C LYS A 155 38.22 -5.29 -28.10
N PRO A 156 39.10 -4.83 -27.18
CA PRO A 156 38.81 -3.65 -26.37
C PRO A 156 38.43 -2.41 -27.15
N ASP A 157 39.10 -2.21 -28.29
CA ASP A 157 38.90 -1.09 -29.17
C ASP A 157 37.56 -1.14 -29.91
N ASP A 158 36.78 -2.23 -29.87
CA ASP A 158 35.44 -2.32 -30.49
C ASP A 158 34.32 -1.64 -29.68
N ALA A 159 34.63 -1.04 -28.53
CA ALA A 159 33.64 -0.30 -27.74
C ALA A 159 33.23 1.01 -28.46
N MET A 160 31.94 1.31 -28.50
CA MET A 160 31.41 2.53 -29.12
C MET A 160 30.23 3.14 -28.35
N TYR A 161 30.04 4.44 -28.56
CA TYR A 161 28.78 5.13 -28.30
C TYR A 161 27.85 4.97 -29.50
N ILE A 162 26.56 4.84 -29.23
CA ILE A 162 25.51 4.73 -30.24
C ILE A 162 24.35 5.63 -29.81
N TRP A 163 23.86 6.43 -30.73
CA TRP A 163 22.67 7.24 -30.54
C TRP A 163 21.92 7.39 -31.86
N LEU A 164 20.76 8.03 -31.77
CA LEU A 164 19.91 8.30 -32.90
C LEU A 164 19.85 9.80 -33.19
N GLU A 165 19.72 10.14 -34.46
CA GLU A 165 19.53 11.52 -34.92
C GLU A 165 18.26 11.60 -35.77
N ASN A 166 17.59 12.75 -35.70
CA ASN A 166 16.52 13.13 -36.62
C ASN A 166 15.40 12.06 -36.76
N VAL A 167 14.97 11.48 -35.64
CA VAL A 167 13.90 10.47 -35.62
C VAL A 167 12.59 11.09 -36.11
N SER A 168 12.03 10.51 -37.17
CA SER A 168 10.77 10.93 -37.78
C SER A 168 9.90 9.73 -38.12
N SER A 169 8.66 10.00 -38.55
CA SER A 169 7.73 8.94 -38.97
C SER A 169 8.18 8.14 -40.20
N LYS A 170 9.17 8.63 -40.98
CA LYS A 170 9.62 8.00 -42.23
C LYS A 170 11.09 7.59 -42.24
N SER A 171 11.91 8.22 -41.42
CA SER A 171 13.35 7.94 -41.37
C SER A 171 13.95 8.35 -40.03
N PHE A 172 15.11 7.81 -39.74
CA PHE A 172 15.99 8.24 -38.65
C PHE A 172 17.44 7.97 -39.05
N GLU A 173 18.40 8.55 -38.34
CA GLU A 173 19.82 8.30 -38.53
C GLU A 173 20.36 7.54 -37.33
N VAL A 174 21.16 6.51 -37.57
CA VAL A 174 21.92 5.80 -36.53
C VAL A 174 23.33 6.33 -36.55
N CYS A 175 23.81 6.85 -35.43
CA CYS A 175 25.15 7.38 -35.30
C CYS A 175 25.98 6.54 -34.35
N ILE A 176 27.24 6.31 -34.71
CA ILE A 176 28.24 5.62 -33.90
C ILE A 176 29.50 6.48 -33.76
N ARG A 177 30.16 6.36 -32.62
CA ARG A 177 31.50 6.92 -32.42
C ARG A 177 32.31 6.07 -31.45
N GLU A 178 33.61 6.03 -31.68
CA GLU A 178 34.58 5.35 -30.83
C GLU A 178 34.42 5.73 -29.34
N PHE A 179 34.43 4.73 -28.45
CA PHE A 179 34.19 4.93 -27.01
C PHE A 179 35.34 5.66 -26.29
N LEU A 180 36.58 5.37 -26.68
CA LEU A 180 37.77 6.07 -26.21
C LEU A 180 38.53 6.59 -27.43
N PRO A 181 38.75 7.91 -27.55
CA PRO A 181 39.47 8.46 -28.70
C PRO A 181 40.84 7.80 -28.91
N PHE A 182 41.11 7.44 -30.17
CA PHE A 182 42.37 6.85 -30.64
C PHE A 182 42.70 5.46 -30.06
N ASP A 183 41.68 4.69 -29.66
CA ASP A 183 41.87 3.39 -29.00
C ASP A 183 42.07 2.23 -29.99
N GLY A 184 41.67 2.40 -31.25
CA GLY A 184 42.04 1.46 -32.30
C GLY A 184 41.23 1.55 -33.58
N LYS A 185 41.15 0.42 -34.28
CA LYS A 185 40.44 0.33 -35.56
C LYS A 185 39.14 -0.44 -35.37
N HIS A 186 38.07 0.07 -35.97
CA HIS A 186 36.75 -0.54 -35.91
C HIS A 186 36.40 -1.12 -37.26
N GLN A 187 35.81 -2.32 -37.28
CA GLN A 187 35.38 -2.99 -38.49
C GLN A 187 34.20 -3.94 -38.22
N ASP A 188 33.31 -4.09 -39.20
CA ASP A 188 32.21 -5.05 -39.20
C ASP A 188 31.18 -4.80 -38.07
N THR A 189 31.03 -3.54 -37.71
CA THR A 189 30.04 -3.07 -36.74
C THR A 189 28.64 -3.13 -37.36
N VAL A 190 27.76 -3.88 -36.73
CA VAL A 190 26.34 -3.92 -37.07
C VAL A 190 25.56 -3.26 -35.93
N VAL A 191 24.58 -2.43 -36.25
CA VAL A 191 23.63 -1.91 -35.25
C VAL A 191 22.26 -2.47 -35.58
N ASP A 192 21.74 -3.31 -34.68
CA ASP A 192 20.36 -3.78 -34.76
C ASP A 192 19.44 -2.68 -34.23
N TRP A 193 18.29 -2.49 -34.86
CA TRP A 193 17.31 -1.48 -34.47
C TRP A 193 15.88 -2.01 -34.53
N PHE A 194 15.02 -1.54 -33.62
CA PHE A 194 13.58 -1.75 -33.69
C PHE A 194 12.83 -0.46 -33.39
N ALA A 195 11.63 -0.34 -33.95
CA ALA A 195 10.80 0.85 -33.85
C ALA A 195 9.32 0.47 -33.68
N PHE A 196 8.61 1.23 -32.84
CA PHE A 196 7.16 1.09 -32.66
C PHE A 196 6.53 2.42 -32.21
N THR A 197 5.21 2.51 -32.30
CA THR A 197 4.42 3.63 -31.78
C THR A 197 3.49 3.18 -30.65
N GLY A 198 3.12 4.09 -29.75
CA GLY A 198 2.18 3.81 -28.67
C GLY A 198 2.87 3.42 -27.35
N ASN A 199 2.10 2.89 -26.41
CA ASN A 199 2.54 2.63 -25.03
C ASN A 199 3.23 1.27 -24.81
N GLY A 200 3.43 0.49 -25.87
CA GLY A 200 4.12 -0.79 -25.82
C GLY A 200 3.28 -2.01 -25.40
N SER A 201 2.01 -1.82 -25.02
CA SER A 201 1.15 -2.91 -24.52
C SER A 201 0.94 -4.06 -25.52
N GLU A 202 0.94 -3.77 -26.82
CA GLU A 202 0.86 -4.75 -27.91
C GLU A 202 2.05 -5.73 -27.95
N PHE A 203 3.17 -5.37 -27.29
CA PHE A 203 4.41 -6.13 -27.27
C PHE A 203 4.72 -6.74 -25.89
N ASN A 204 3.74 -6.82 -25.00
CA ASN A 204 3.92 -7.19 -23.59
C ASN A 204 4.91 -6.28 -22.83
N PHE A 205 5.12 -5.05 -23.29
CA PHE A 205 5.79 -4.04 -22.49
C PHE A 205 4.80 -3.50 -21.46
N SER A 206 5.22 -3.40 -20.20
CA SER A 206 4.39 -2.87 -19.12
C SER A 206 4.17 -1.37 -19.30
N ARG A 207 5.21 -0.66 -19.75
CA ARG A 207 5.17 0.76 -20.15
C ARG A 207 6.18 1.05 -21.25
N ALA A 208 5.88 2.05 -22.06
CA ALA A 208 6.84 2.71 -22.94
C ALA A 208 6.56 4.22 -22.95
N GLY A 209 7.59 5.02 -23.19
CA GLY A 209 7.45 6.46 -23.27
C GLY A 209 8.78 7.15 -23.56
N GLU A 210 8.82 8.43 -23.25
CA GLU A 210 9.96 9.30 -23.54
C GLU A 210 10.17 10.32 -22.43
N VAL A 211 11.43 10.66 -22.15
CA VAL A 211 11.83 11.73 -21.23
C VAL A 211 12.61 12.78 -22.01
N ASN A 212 12.16 14.04 -21.90
CA ASN A 212 12.80 15.18 -22.55
C ASN A 212 13.91 15.74 -21.66
N PHE A 213 15.09 15.94 -22.25
CA PHE A 213 16.28 16.51 -21.62
C PHE A 213 16.59 17.86 -22.28
N PRO A 214 16.11 18.99 -21.71
CA PRO A 214 16.41 20.31 -22.28
C PRO A 214 17.88 20.69 -22.14
N ASN A 215 18.62 20.02 -21.25
CA ASN A 215 20.04 20.24 -20.96
C ASN A 215 20.42 21.72 -20.78
N SER A 216 19.55 22.47 -20.09
CA SER A 216 19.79 23.88 -19.79
C SER A 216 20.78 24.02 -18.63
N GLY A 217 21.85 24.80 -18.84
CA GLY A 217 22.82 25.13 -17.80
C GLY A 217 24.02 24.19 -17.75
N ILE A 218 24.80 24.26 -16.66
CA ILE A 218 26.06 23.52 -16.50
C ILE A 218 25.79 22.26 -15.65
N PRO A 219 26.18 21.06 -16.11
CA PRO A 219 26.08 19.83 -15.34
C PRO A 219 26.83 19.93 -14.01
N LYS A 220 26.22 19.41 -12.95
CA LYS A 220 26.79 19.51 -11.60
C LYS A 220 27.77 18.36 -11.31
N ALA A 221 28.76 18.65 -10.47
CA ALA A 221 29.72 17.65 -9.99
C ALA A 221 29.04 16.50 -9.22
N GLU A 222 27.98 16.78 -8.46
CA GLU A 222 27.17 15.76 -7.75
C GLU A 222 26.56 14.72 -8.70
N ASN A 223 26.29 15.11 -9.94
CA ASN A 223 25.77 14.25 -11.00
C ASN A 223 26.87 13.74 -11.94
N ASN A 224 28.13 13.72 -11.48
CA ASN A 224 29.28 13.35 -12.31
C ASN A 224 29.32 14.13 -13.64
N TYR A 225 28.92 15.40 -13.61
CA TYR A 225 28.80 16.27 -14.79
C TYR A 225 27.88 15.71 -15.89
N GLY A 226 26.84 14.95 -15.53
CA GLY A 226 25.73 14.59 -16.41
C GLY A 226 24.43 15.31 -16.05
N PHE A 227 23.47 15.28 -16.97
CA PHE A 227 22.09 15.70 -16.70
C PHE A 227 21.28 14.47 -16.31
N CYS A 228 20.74 14.46 -15.08
CA CYS A 228 19.97 13.35 -14.56
C CYS A 228 18.54 13.79 -14.23
N GLN A 229 17.56 12.98 -14.59
CA GLN A 229 16.14 13.22 -14.31
C GLN A 229 15.46 11.95 -13.79
N LYS A 230 14.55 12.13 -12.84
CA LYS A 230 13.73 11.05 -12.29
C LYS A 230 12.42 10.93 -13.08
N ALA A 231 12.16 9.76 -13.64
CA ALA A 231 10.96 9.42 -14.37
C ALA A 231 10.08 8.46 -13.55
N HIS A 232 8.80 8.79 -13.41
CA HIS A 232 7.83 7.99 -12.66
C HIS A 232 7.06 7.03 -13.59
N PHE A 233 6.80 5.81 -13.12
CA PHE A 233 6.09 4.79 -13.91
C PHE A 233 4.56 4.94 -13.88
N ASN A 234 4.03 5.81 -13.01
CA ASN A 234 2.59 5.95 -12.74
C ASN A 234 1.90 4.62 -12.36
N THR A 235 2.66 3.71 -11.77
CA THR A 235 2.23 2.42 -11.23
C THR A 235 3.33 1.91 -10.28
N THR A 236 3.04 0.84 -9.55
CA THR A 236 4.02 0.14 -8.70
C THR A 236 4.24 -1.25 -9.25
N PHE A 237 5.49 -1.64 -9.45
CA PHE A 237 5.86 -2.99 -9.86
C PHE A 237 6.04 -3.91 -8.65
N TYR A 238 5.75 -5.20 -8.83
CA TYR A 238 5.95 -6.25 -7.82
C TYR A 238 7.43 -6.41 -7.45
N ALA A 239 8.31 -6.33 -8.44
CA ALA A 239 9.75 -6.37 -8.31
C ALA A 239 10.40 -5.30 -9.20
N SER A 240 11.70 -5.03 -9.02
CA SER A 240 12.41 -4.05 -9.85
C SER A 240 12.31 -4.45 -11.33
N PRO A 241 11.73 -3.60 -12.21
CA PRO A 241 11.49 -3.96 -13.59
C PRO A 241 12.76 -3.88 -14.44
N ILE A 242 12.71 -4.51 -15.62
CA ILE A 242 13.74 -4.38 -16.65
C ILE A 242 13.47 -3.11 -17.44
N VAL A 243 14.49 -2.27 -17.62
CA VAL A 243 14.37 -1.00 -18.34
C VAL A 243 15.35 -0.96 -19.51
N LEU A 244 14.83 -0.68 -20.70
CA LEU A 244 15.60 -0.37 -21.90
C LEU A 244 15.42 1.09 -22.24
N ILE A 245 16.48 1.73 -22.68
CA ILE A 245 16.49 3.12 -23.12
C ILE A 245 17.21 3.28 -24.46
N SER A 246 16.89 4.34 -25.18
CA SER A 246 17.57 4.75 -26.40
C SER A 246 17.51 6.26 -26.48
N VAL A 247 18.68 6.89 -26.66
CA VAL A 247 18.79 8.35 -26.71
C VAL A 247 18.78 8.82 -28.16
N HIS A 248 18.02 9.87 -28.41
CA HIS A 248 18.02 10.54 -29.69
C HIS A 248 18.10 12.05 -29.55
N HIS A 249 18.74 12.65 -30.54
CA HIS A 249 18.90 14.08 -30.70
C HIS A 249 18.23 14.54 -31.99
N PHE A 250 17.89 15.83 -32.04
CA PHE A 250 17.30 16.45 -33.22
C PHE A 250 18.17 17.63 -33.64
N TYR A 251 18.73 17.55 -34.84
CA TYR A 251 19.56 18.60 -35.42
C TYR A 251 18.85 19.21 -36.63
N ASN A 252 18.57 20.52 -36.56
CA ASN A 252 18.04 21.27 -37.69
C ASN A 252 19.08 22.29 -38.19
N PRO A 253 19.74 22.05 -39.33
CA PRO A 253 20.77 22.97 -39.86
C PRO A 253 20.20 24.34 -40.29
N GLN A 254 18.89 24.46 -40.51
CA GLN A 254 18.23 25.71 -40.90
C GLN A 254 17.79 26.55 -39.69
N VAL A 255 17.63 25.93 -38.52
CA VAL A 255 17.31 26.62 -37.26
C VAL A 255 18.61 26.71 -36.49
N SER A 256 19.32 27.82 -36.66
CA SER A 256 20.57 28.12 -35.94
C SER A 256 20.30 28.34 -34.45
N VAL A 257 19.93 27.30 -33.71
CA VAL A 257 20.06 27.34 -32.26
C VAL A 257 21.56 27.32 -31.99
N LYS A 258 22.10 28.39 -31.42
CA LYS A 258 23.55 28.55 -31.13
C LYS A 258 24.14 27.45 -30.22
N SER A 259 23.33 26.49 -29.79
CA SER A 259 23.64 25.39 -28.89
C SER A 259 23.46 23.99 -29.49
N SER A 260 23.06 23.84 -30.77
CA SER A 260 22.88 22.50 -31.37
C SER A 260 24.13 22.03 -32.14
N SER A 261 24.71 20.92 -31.72
CA SER A 261 25.90 20.29 -32.32
C SER A 261 25.50 19.49 -33.55
N SER A 262 26.25 19.65 -34.65
CA SER A 262 26.08 18.79 -35.82
C SER A 262 26.35 17.32 -35.44
N PRO A 263 25.59 16.35 -35.97
CA PRO A 263 25.79 14.93 -35.69
C PRO A 263 27.25 14.47 -35.83
N GLU A 264 27.94 14.92 -36.88
CA GLU A 264 29.34 14.57 -37.18
C GLU A 264 30.34 14.98 -36.08
N ASN A 265 29.96 15.95 -35.24
CA ASN A 265 30.77 16.47 -34.15
C ASN A 265 30.15 16.21 -32.77
N ASN A 266 29.17 15.31 -32.67
CA ASN A 266 28.49 15.01 -31.41
C ASN A 266 28.86 13.63 -30.86
N ILE A 267 28.67 13.45 -29.57
CA ILE A 267 28.66 12.16 -28.85
C ILE A 267 27.54 12.27 -27.83
N VAL A 268 26.57 11.38 -27.91
CA VAL A 268 25.47 11.33 -26.94
C VAL A 268 25.40 9.95 -26.33
N THR A 269 25.23 9.89 -25.01
CA THR A 269 25.04 8.63 -24.28
C THR A 269 24.04 8.81 -23.16
N ALA A 270 23.27 7.77 -22.89
CA ALA A 270 22.32 7.70 -21.80
C ALA A 270 22.45 6.38 -21.05
N TRP A 271 22.19 6.39 -19.75
CA TRP A 271 22.13 5.19 -18.92
C TRP A 271 21.08 5.37 -17.82
N VAL A 272 20.65 4.26 -17.23
CA VAL A 272 19.73 4.28 -16.09
C VAL A 272 20.53 4.19 -14.80
N GLU A 273 20.52 5.25 -14.01
CA GLU A 273 21.29 5.33 -12.78
C GLU A 273 20.66 4.53 -11.63
N GLU A 274 19.33 4.50 -11.56
CA GLU A 274 18.60 3.82 -10.49
C GLU A 274 17.26 3.31 -11.04
N ILE A 275 16.88 2.08 -10.65
CA ILE A 275 15.56 1.50 -10.93
C ILE A 275 14.91 1.12 -9.61
N GLY A 276 13.80 1.78 -9.28
CA GLY A 276 12.95 1.44 -8.13
C GLY A 276 11.62 0.82 -8.57
N LEU A 277 10.71 0.58 -7.61
CA LEU A 277 9.41 -0.02 -7.91
C LEU A 277 8.41 0.96 -8.54
N THR A 278 8.63 2.27 -8.42
CA THR A 278 7.69 3.33 -8.87
C THR A 278 8.31 4.37 -9.79
N SER A 279 9.64 4.32 -9.96
CA SER A 279 10.38 5.31 -10.73
C SER A 279 11.76 4.78 -11.12
N MET A 280 12.36 5.43 -12.11
CA MET A 280 13.75 5.28 -12.50
C MET A 280 14.44 6.64 -12.59
N THR A 281 15.75 6.67 -12.49
CA THR A 281 16.58 7.86 -12.74
C THR A 281 17.38 7.64 -14.01
N ILE A 282 17.18 8.50 -15.02
CA ILE A 282 17.92 8.45 -16.29
C ILE A 282 18.94 9.58 -16.29
N CYS A 283 20.18 9.27 -16.68
CA CYS A 283 21.24 10.25 -16.87
C CYS A 283 21.69 10.28 -18.33
N VAL A 284 22.04 11.48 -18.80
CA VAL A 284 22.57 11.72 -20.15
C VAL A 284 23.84 12.55 -20.09
N LYS A 285 24.73 12.32 -21.06
CA LYS A 285 25.92 13.14 -21.32
C LYS A 285 26.05 13.40 -22.82
N ASP A 286 26.51 14.60 -23.15
CA ASP A 286 26.91 14.99 -24.49
C ASP A 286 28.43 15.31 -24.54
N LEU A 287 28.96 15.55 -25.74
CA LEU A 287 30.38 15.88 -25.94
C LEU A 287 30.80 17.18 -25.25
N SER A 288 29.86 18.09 -24.99
CA SER A 288 30.15 19.42 -24.47
C SER A 288 30.65 19.40 -23.02
N GLY A 289 30.44 18.32 -22.28
CA GLY A 289 31.04 18.12 -20.95
C GLY A 289 30.62 19.19 -19.95
N THR A 290 31.53 20.09 -19.55
CA THR A 290 31.23 21.24 -18.67
C THR A 290 31.06 22.56 -19.44
N GLY A 291 30.98 22.49 -20.77
CA GLY A 291 30.77 23.64 -21.65
C GLY A 291 29.39 24.28 -21.48
N SER A 292 29.15 25.38 -22.19
CA SER A 292 27.86 26.10 -22.13
C SER A 292 26.91 25.78 -23.29
N LYS A 293 27.32 24.91 -24.22
CA LYS A 293 26.56 24.54 -25.41
C LYS A 293 26.11 23.10 -25.30
N HIS A 294 24.98 22.86 -24.66
CA HIS A 294 24.41 21.53 -24.57
C HIS A 294 23.23 21.37 -25.51
N ASP A 295 23.10 20.15 -26.03
CA ASP A 295 22.07 19.78 -26.97
C ASP A 295 20.79 19.38 -26.23
N PRO A 296 19.59 19.84 -26.62
CA PRO A 296 18.35 19.26 -26.13
C PRO A 296 18.17 17.86 -26.72
N LEU A 297 17.96 16.86 -25.86
CA LEU A 297 17.88 15.44 -26.22
C LEU A 297 16.55 14.86 -25.74
N SER A 298 16.21 13.68 -26.27
CA SER A 298 15.14 12.85 -25.74
C SER A 298 15.62 11.43 -25.52
N VAL A 299 15.12 10.79 -24.45
CA VAL A 299 15.41 9.39 -24.15
C VAL A 299 14.11 8.61 -24.19
N SER A 300 13.96 7.77 -25.21
CA SER A 300 12.87 6.78 -25.27
C SER A 300 13.16 5.63 -24.32
N TYR A 301 12.14 5.11 -23.66
CA TYR A 301 12.27 4.01 -22.72
C TYR A 301 11.16 2.98 -22.85
N VAL A 302 11.48 1.74 -22.49
CA VAL A 302 10.56 0.61 -22.35
C VAL A 302 10.80 -0.03 -21.00
N VAL A 303 9.72 -0.33 -20.27
CA VAL A 303 9.72 -0.98 -18.97
C VAL A 303 8.99 -2.32 -19.07
N ILE A 304 9.64 -3.38 -18.63
CA ILE A 304 9.14 -4.76 -18.68
C ILE A 304 9.18 -5.32 -17.25
N GLY A 305 8.02 -5.65 -16.71
CA GLY A 305 7.89 -6.20 -15.36
C GLY A 305 6.46 -6.38 -14.92
N ASP A 306 6.26 -7.18 -13.88
CA ASP A 306 4.93 -7.46 -13.35
C ASP A 306 4.46 -6.33 -12.44
N ILE A 307 3.24 -5.86 -12.69
CA ILE A 307 2.58 -4.86 -11.85
C ILE A 307 2.27 -5.48 -10.49
N ASP A 308 2.41 -4.72 -9.41
CA ASP A 308 2.11 -5.19 -8.07
C ASP A 308 0.63 -5.64 -7.97
N PRO A 309 0.35 -6.93 -7.69
CA PRO A 309 -1.01 -7.46 -7.66
C PRO A 309 -1.84 -6.91 -6.49
N CYS A 310 -1.23 -6.21 -5.53
CA CYS A 310 -1.95 -5.50 -4.47
C CYS A 310 -2.40 -4.09 -4.87
N LEU A 311 -2.10 -3.60 -6.09
CA LEU A 311 -2.58 -2.31 -6.53
C LEU A 311 -4.11 -2.26 -6.61
N GLY A 312 -4.71 -1.32 -5.87
CA GLY A 312 -6.16 -1.12 -5.83
C GLY A 312 -6.93 -2.23 -5.09
N VAL A 313 -6.26 -3.17 -4.42
CA VAL A 313 -6.91 -4.26 -3.68
C VAL A 313 -7.39 -3.76 -2.33
N TYR A 314 -8.70 -3.83 -2.10
CA TYR A 314 -9.31 -3.58 -0.81
C TYR A 314 -9.49 -4.88 -0.02
N CYS A 315 -8.96 -4.92 1.20
CA CYS A 315 -9.10 -6.06 2.11
C CYS A 315 -10.11 -5.75 3.23
N PRO A 316 -11.17 -6.56 3.40
CA PRO A 316 -12.15 -6.37 4.46
C PRO A 316 -11.56 -6.70 5.84
N SER A 317 -12.32 -6.38 6.90
CA SER A 317 -12.01 -6.77 8.28
C SER A 317 -10.62 -6.34 8.78
N PHE A 318 -10.16 -5.16 8.37
CA PHE A 318 -8.80 -4.65 8.69
C PHE A 318 -7.66 -5.52 8.14
N GLY A 319 -7.93 -6.38 7.16
CA GLY A 319 -6.90 -7.12 6.44
C GLY A 319 -5.99 -6.18 5.64
N VAL A 320 -4.78 -6.65 5.36
CA VAL A 320 -3.82 -5.99 4.47
C VAL A 320 -3.52 -6.91 3.29
N CYS A 321 -3.39 -6.34 2.09
CA CYS A 321 -3.00 -7.13 0.92
C CYS A 321 -1.51 -7.45 1.01
N LYS A 322 -1.16 -8.73 0.85
CA LYS A 322 0.23 -9.19 0.80
C LYS A 322 0.45 -10.00 -0.46
N THR A 323 1.55 -9.71 -1.14
CA THR A 323 1.98 -10.43 -2.35
C THR A 323 2.82 -11.66 -1.97
N TYR A 324 2.63 -12.74 -2.71
CA TYR A 324 3.37 -14.00 -2.59
C TYR A 324 4.13 -14.34 -3.87
N SER A 325 3.63 -13.88 -5.02
CA SER A 325 4.31 -13.89 -6.30
C SER A 325 3.82 -12.73 -7.17
N ALA A 326 4.42 -12.55 -8.35
CA ALA A 326 3.98 -11.58 -9.36
C ALA A 326 2.51 -11.72 -9.75
N HIS A 327 1.90 -12.89 -9.54
CA HIS A 327 0.52 -13.20 -9.93
C HIS A 327 -0.34 -13.68 -8.76
N GLU A 328 0.15 -13.57 -7.54
CA GLU A 328 -0.55 -14.05 -6.35
C GLU A 328 -0.49 -13.02 -5.22
N ALA A 329 -1.66 -12.52 -4.84
CA ALA A 329 -1.86 -11.67 -3.68
C ALA A 329 -3.02 -12.20 -2.84
N ARG A 330 -2.92 -12.06 -1.52
CA ARG A 330 -3.97 -12.47 -0.58
C ARG A 330 -4.14 -11.42 0.51
N CYS A 331 -5.38 -11.24 0.97
CA CYS A 331 -5.66 -10.47 2.16
C CYS A 331 -5.28 -11.28 3.40
N VAL A 332 -4.43 -10.72 4.24
CA VAL A 332 -3.94 -11.34 5.47
C VAL A 332 -4.08 -10.38 6.64
N CYS A 333 -4.15 -10.93 7.86
CA CYS A 333 -4.15 -10.11 9.06
C CYS A 333 -2.74 -9.61 9.36
N ASN A 334 -2.62 -8.33 9.71
CA ASN A 334 -1.34 -7.80 10.15
C ASN A 334 -1.05 -8.22 11.60
N ASP A 335 -0.19 -9.21 11.75
CA ASP A 335 0.19 -9.75 13.06
C ASP A 335 1.23 -8.88 13.80
N SER A 336 1.82 -7.89 13.12
CA SER A 336 2.84 -6.99 13.67
C SER A 336 2.21 -5.86 14.48
N CYS A 337 1.80 -6.17 15.72
CA CYS A 337 1.30 -5.17 16.65
C CYS A 337 2.38 -4.70 17.65
N PRO A 338 2.46 -3.38 17.90
CA PRO A 338 3.37 -2.82 18.89
C PRO A 338 2.98 -3.23 20.32
N SER A 339 3.94 -3.16 21.24
CA SER A 339 3.79 -3.61 22.63
C SER A 339 3.34 -2.53 23.61
N TYR A 340 3.17 -1.27 23.17
CA TYR A 340 2.68 -0.20 24.05
C TYR A 340 1.26 -0.49 24.56
N GLN A 341 0.95 0.07 25.72
CA GLN A 341 -0.36 -0.03 26.35
C GLN A 341 -1.10 1.29 26.18
N ASP A 342 -2.10 1.27 25.30
CA ASP A 342 -3.04 2.36 25.09
C ASP A 342 -4.42 1.71 24.87
N PRO A 343 -5.05 1.24 25.95
CA PRO A 343 -6.11 0.26 25.85
C PRO A 343 -7.33 0.82 25.12
N VAL A 344 -8.10 -0.06 24.49
CA VAL A 344 -9.38 0.26 23.85
C VAL A 344 -10.44 -0.75 24.26
N CYS A 345 -11.70 -0.30 24.30
CA CYS A 345 -12.84 -1.13 24.66
C CYS A 345 -13.74 -1.40 23.45
N SER A 346 -14.10 -2.66 23.23
CA SER A 346 -15.11 -3.03 22.22
C SER A 346 -16.54 -2.88 22.74
N ALA A 347 -17.52 -2.86 21.83
CA ALA A 347 -18.94 -2.72 22.16
C ALA A 347 -19.52 -3.87 23.02
N ASN A 348 -18.80 -4.99 23.14
CA ASN A 348 -19.14 -6.10 24.04
C ASN A 348 -18.43 -6.03 25.41
N GLY A 349 -17.69 -4.95 25.68
CA GLY A 349 -16.96 -4.77 26.92
C GLY A 349 -15.68 -5.63 27.00
N THR A 350 -15.02 -5.89 25.86
CA THR A 350 -13.71 -6.54 25.82
C THR A 350 -12.60 -5.50 25.70
N THR A 351 -11.65 -5.50 26.64
CA THR A 351 -10.49 -4.63 26.62
C THR A 351 -9.37 -5.23 25.77
N TYR A 352 -8.82 -4.42 24.86
CA TYR A 352 -7.60 -4.73 24.12
C TYR A 352 -6.47 -3.82 24.55
N ASN A 353 -5.24 -4.34 24.59
CA ASN A 353 -4.06 -3.55 25.03
C ASN A 353 -3.80 -2.31 24.17
N ASN A 354 -4.18 -2.36 22.89
CA ASN A 354 -4.13 -1.24 21.96
C ASN A 354 -5.03 -1.48 20.74
N GLU A 355 -5.25 -0.44 19.95
CA GLU A 355 -6.06 -0.50 18.73
C GLU A 355 -5.58 -1.56 17.72
N CYS A 356 -4.27 -1.77 17.60
CA CYS A 356 -3.74 -2.81 16.71
C CYS A 356 -4.21 -4.20 17.13
N ARG A 357 -4.15 -4.51 18.43
CA ARG A 357 -4.63 -5.80 18.97
C ARG A 357 -6.13 -5.99 18.72
N TYR A 358 -6.93 -4.94 18.85
CA TYR A 358 -8.35 -4.96 18.49
C TYR A 358 -8.55 -5.29 17.00
N LYS A 359 -7.90 -4.54 16.09
CA LYS A 359 -8.00 -4.77 14.64
C LYS A 359 -7.55 -6.17 14.23
N LEU A 360 -6.49 -6.68 14.86
CA LEU A 360 -6.01 -8.04 14.65
C LEU A 360 -7.03 -9.09 15.10
N SER A 361 -7.63 -8.90 16.28
CA SER A 361 -8.70 -9.77 16.78
C SER A 361 -9.90 -9.79 15.83
N TYR A 362 -10.30 -8.62 15.34
CA TYR A 362 -11.39 -8.46 14.38
C TYR A 362 -11.06 -9.15 13.04
N CYS A 363 -9.85 -8.94 12.51
CA CYS A 363 -9.41 -9.58 11.28
C CYS A 363 -9.41 -11.11 11.36
N ARG A 364 -9.01 -11.67 12.51
CA ARG A 364 -9.01 -13.11 12.76
C ARG A 364 -10.40 -13.70 13.03
N GLY A 365 -11.44 -12.86 13.10
CA GLY A 365 -12.79 -13.29 13.46
C GLY A 365 -12.93 -13.72 14.92
N LEU A 366 -12.00 -13.31 15.79
CA LEU A 366 -12.09 -13.54 17.24
C LEU A 366 -13.01 -12.52 17.92
N ASP A 367 -13.23 -11.38 17.27
CA ASP A 367 -14.20 -10.36 17.65
C ASP A 367 -14.89 -9.84 16.39
N ASN A 368 -16.16 -9.46 16.49
CA ASN A 368 -16.94 -8.84 15.42
C ASN A 368 -17.60 -7.52 15.86
N ASN A 369 -17.30 -7.08 17.08
CA ASN A 369 -17.85 -5.88 17.68
C ASN A 369 -17.03 -4.66 17.28
N THR A 370 -17.68 -3.52 17.10
CA THR A 370 -16.99 -2.26 16.84
C THR A 370 -16.23 -1.78 18.07
N MET A 371 -15.14 -1.03 17.86
CA MET A 371 -14.51 -0.26 18.92
C MET A 371 -15.54 0.75 19.47
N TYR A 372 -15.69 0.80 20.79
CA TYR A 372 -16.71 1.60 21.46
C TYR A 372 -16.16 2.89 22.07
N HIS A 373 -15.05 2.80 22.82
CA HIS A 373 -14.34 3.98 23.34
C HIS A 373 -12.85 3.68 23.60
N PRO A 374 -11.99 4.71 23.63
CA PRO A 374 -10.62 4.58 24.10
C PRO A 374 -10.58 4.33 25.62
N GLY A 375 -9.50 3.72 26.10
CA GLY A 375 -9.36 3.25 27.48
C GLY A 375 -9.85 1.81 27.68
N SER A 376 -9.52 1.24 28.85
CA SER A 376 -10.01 -0.07 29.26
C SER A 376 -11.52 -0.06 29.51
N CYS A 377 -12.17 -1.21 29.29
CA CYS A 377 -13.57 -1.38 29.67
C CYS A 377 -13.77 -1.33 31.20
N GLU A 378 -14.89 -0.80 31.63
CA GLU A 378 -15.37 -0.88 33.01
C GLU A 378 -15.99 -2.27 33.22
N GLY A 379 -15.43 -3.06 34.14
CA GLY A 379 -15.86 -4.46 34.35
C GLY A 379 -17.30 -4.59 34.86
N PHE A 380 -17.75 -3.63 35.68
CA PHE A 380 -19.11 -3.53 36.20
C PHE A 380 -19.58 -2.07 36.05
N PRO A 381 -20.11 -1.68 34.88
CA PRO A 381 -20.62 -0.34 34.71
C PRO A 381 -21.85 -0.16 35.59
N PHE A 382 -21.82 0.84 36.46
CA PHE A 382 -22.98 1.23 37.25
C PHE A 382 -23.05 2.74 37.44
N LEU A 383 -24.27 3.22 37.65
CA LEU A 383 -24.57 4.59 37.99
C LEU A 383 -25.62 4.59 39.09
N ARG A 384 -25.55 5.60 39.95
CA ARG A 384 -26.54 5.83 40.98
C ARG A 384 -26.89 7.29 41.04
N GLY A 385 -28.09 7.59 41.50
CA GLY A 385 -28.53 8.96 41.67
C GLY A 385 -29.85 9.03 42.41
N ARG A 386 -30.35 10.25 42.46
CA ARG A 386 -31.62 10.59 43.07
C ARG A 386 -32.48 11.31 42.05
N VAL A 387 -33.77 11.03 42.07
CA VAL A 387 -34.76 11.73 41.28
C VAL A 387 -35.92 12.15 42.17
N GLU A 388 -36.20 13.45 42.15
CA GLU A 388 -37.38 14.01 42.78
C GLU A 388 -38.54 13.97 41.79
N LEU A 389 -39.63 13.36 42.22
CA LEU A 389 -40.91 13.35 41.51
C LEU A 389 -41.75 14.49 42.09
N LEU A 390 -41.69 15.65 41.42
CA LEU A 390 -42.46 16.84 41.79
C LEU A 390 -43.94 16.54 41.55
N HIS A 391 -44.68 16.26 42.63
CA HIS A 391 -46.10 15.94 42.63
C HIS A 391 -46.43 14.54 42.11
N VAL A 392 -46.48 13.54 43.00
CA VAL A 392 -47.32 12.35 42.76
C VAL A 392 -48.76 12.82 42.96
N PRO A 393 -49.59 12.96 41.92
CA PRO A 393 -50.91 13.58 42.08
C PRO A 393 -51.85 12.64 42.86
N LYS A 394 -53.06 13.13 43.14
CA LYS A 394 -54.12 12.46 43.92
C LYS A 394 -54.25 10.95 43.60
N TRP A 395 -54.83 10.20 44.54
CA TRP A 395 -55.15 8.76 44.44
C TRP A 395 -55.56 8.37 43.01
N SER A 396 -54.87 7.37 42.43
CA SER A 396 -54.93 6.88 41.03
C SER A 396 -54.00 7.54 39.98
N GLU A 397 -53.18 8.53 40.36
CA GLU A 397 -52.20 9.14 39.45
C GLU A 397 -50.75 8.66 39.71
N SER A 398 -49.97 8.56 38.63
CA SER A 398 -48.55 8.16 38.67
C SER A 398 -47.67 9.33 38.26
N GLY A 399 -46.59 9.58 38.98
CA GLY A 399 -45.54 10.53 38.60
C GLY A 399 -44.38 9.79 37.94
N CYS A 400 -43.96 10.21 36.76
CA CYS A 400 -42.84 9.60 36.03
C CYS A 400 -41.79 10.63 35.63
N LYS A 401 -40.52 10.23 35.59
CA LYS A 401 -39.40 11.07 35.17
C LYS A 401 -38.32 10.24 34.48
N THR A 402 -37.82 10.73 33.36
CA THR A 402 -36.73 10.07 32.62
C THR A 402 -35.38 10.48 33.17
N VAL A 403 -34.53 9.50 33.42
CA VAL A 403 -33.12 9.65 33.83
C VAL A 403 -32.25 9.33 32.61
N ILE A 404 -31.40 10.27 32.23
CA ILE A 404 -30.49 10.15 31.08
C ILE A 404 -29.10 9.79 31.59
N PHE A 405 -28.49 8.77 31.00
CA PHE A 405 -27.13 8.34 31.31
C PHE A 405 -26.11 9.19 30.54
N PRO A 406 -24.92 9.45 31.12
CA PRO A 406 -23.79 9.96 30.35
C PRO A 406 -23.42 9.02 29.18
N PRO A 407 -22.84 9.55 28.08
CA PRO A 407 -22.38 8.74 26.96
C PRO A 407 -21.37 7.66 27.39
N TYR A 408 -21.37 6.52 26.69
CA TYR A 408 -20.44 5.40 26.90
C TYR A 408 -20.48 4.73 28.28
N ARG A 409 -21.49 5.04 29.11
CA ARG A 409 -21.63 4.44 30.45
C ARG A 409 -22.06 2.99 30.42
N PHE A 410 -22.80 2.58 29.41
CA PHE A 410 -23.34 1.23 29.28
C PHE A 410 -23.07 0.70 27.87
N TYR A 411 -22.62 -0.55 27.79
CA TYR A 411 -22.28 -1.22 26.55
C TYR A 411 -23.54 -1.61 25.76
N PRO A 412 -23.60 -1.32 24.45
CA PRO A 412 -24.81 -1.51 23.63
C PRO A 412 -25.25 -2.97 23.50
N ASN A 413 -24.33 -3.93 23.65
CA ASN A 413 -24.61 -5.35 23.47
C ASN A 413 -24.94 -6.07 24.80
N LYS A 414 -25.21 -5.32 25.89
CA LYS A 414 -25.54 -5.85 27.21
C LYS A 414 -26.82 -5.19 27.76
N ASP A 415 -27.60 -5.96 28.52
CA ASP A 415 -28.81 -5.46 29.19
C ASP A 415 -28.45 -4.57 30.39
N VAL A 416 -29.15 -3.44 30.52
CA VAL A 416 -29.09 -2.57 31.71
C VAL A 416 -30.19 -2.98 32.68
N HIS A 417 -29.84 -3.13 33.96
CA HIS A 417 -30.76 -3.37 35.05
C HIS A 417 -30.86 -2.13 35.93
N VAL A 418 -32.04 -1.87 36.50
CA VAL A 418 -32.27 -0.71 37.37
C VAL A 418 -32.96 -1.16 38.66
N GLN A 419 -32.43 -0.70 39.78
CA GLN A 419 -33.01 -0.89 41.11
C GLN A 419 -33.45 0.45 41.65
N LEU A 420 -34.64 0.49 42.26
CA LEU A 420 -35.23 1.71 42.80
C LEU A 420 -35.57 1.53 44.28
N THR A 421 -35.45 2.61 45.05
CA THR A 421 -35.97 2.68 46.42
C THR A 421 -36.58 4.04 46.69
N VAL A 422 -37.73 4.06 47.36
CA VAL A 422 -38.33 5.30 47.85
C VAL A 422 -37.61 5.72 49.12
N ASN A 423 -37.24 6.98 49.17
CA ASN A 423 -36.76 7.63 50.38
C ASN A 423 -37.58 8.90 50.66
N HIS A 424 -37.81 9.16 51.94
CA HIS A 424 -38.48 10.36 52.44
C HIS A 424 -37.44 11.20 53.19
N ILE A 425 -36.91 12.23 52.53
CA ILE A 425 -35.75 13.00 53.01
C ILE A 425 -36.18 14.45 53.26
N ASN A 426 -35.61 15.06 54.30
CA ASN A 426 -35.89 16.43 54.75
C ASN A 426 -37.32 16.68 55.26
N LEU A 427 -37.98 15.64 55.77
CA LEU A 427 -39.29 15.78 56.40
C LEU A 427 -39.09 15.87 57.90
N ASN A 428 -39.11 17.09 58.42
CA ASN A 428 -38.98 17.37 59.86
C ASN A 428 -40.32 17.13 60.61
N ASP A 429 -41.08 16.15 60.16
CA ASP A 429 -42.40 15.79 60.69
C ASP A 429 -42.30 14.37 61.26
N SER A 430 -42.20 14.28 62.59
CA SER A 430 -42.19 13.01 63.31
C SER A 430 -43.59 12.39 63.49
N VAL A 431 -44.63 13.06 62.97
CA VAL A 431 -46.04 12.74 63.24
C VAL A 431 -46.73 12.11 62.04
N THR A 432 -46.30 12.40 60.79
CA THR A 432 -46.88 11.77 59.59
C THR A 432 -46.06 10.57 59.08
N VAL A 433 -46.60 9.37 59.29
CA VAL A 433 -46.18 8.18 58.54
C VAL A 433 -46.76 8.28 57.13
N HIS A 434 -45.90 8.33 56.11
CA HIS A 434 -46.34 8.40 54.71
C HIS A 434 -47.05 7.13 54.26
N HIS A 435 -48.00 7.26 53.33
CA HIS A 435 -48.53 6.08 52.62
C HIS A 435 -47.43 5.40 51.83
N ALA A 436 -47.55 4.08 51.67
CA ALA A 436 -46.63 3.31 50.83
C ALA A 436 -46.64 3.84 49.39
N ILE A 437 -45.55 3.65 48.67
CA ILE A 437 -45.40 4.07 47.28
C ILE A 437 -44.94 2.87 46.48
N THR A 438 -45.66 2.58 45.39
CA THR A 438 -45.28 1.57 44.40
C THR A 438 -44.37 2.21 43.36
N LEU A 439 -43.26 1.54 43.04
CA LEU A 439 -42.26 1.97 42.07
C LEU A 439 -42.12 0.98 40.93
N TRP A 440 -41.84 1.50 39.74
CA TRP A 440 -41.44 0.69 38.59
C TRP A 440 -40.56 1.49 37.63
N THR A 441 -39.90 0.77 36.72
CA THR A 441 -39.14 1.34 35.61
C THR A 441 -39.85 1.11 34.27
N GLU A 442 -39.62 2.01 33.32
CA GLU A 442 -40.07 1.93 31.94
C GLU A 442 -38.91 2.28 30.99
N ASN A 443 -38.93 1.78 29.76
CA ASN A 443 -37.96 2.11 28.70
C ASN A 443 -36.48 1.96 29.10
N VAL A 444 -36.12 0.93 29.87
CA VAL A 444 -34.73 0.71 30.28
C VAL A 444 -33.86 0.38 29.06
N ASN A 445 -32.84 1.19 28.79
CA ASN A 445 -31.88 0.99 27.69
C ASN A 445 -30.50 1.58 28.06
N THR A 446 -29.52 1.56 27.15
CA THR A 446 -28.15 2.04 27.42
C THR A 446 -27.99 3.56 27.47
N GLN A 447 -29.02 4.32 27.13
CA GLN A 447 -29.01 5.78 27.10
C GLN A 447 -29.86 6.39 28.22
N ASN A 448 -30.94 5.74 28.63
CA ASN A 448 -31.85 6.25 29.65
C ASN A 448 -32.77 5.15 30.22
N PHE A 449 -33.51 5.52 31.27
CA PHE A 449 -34.69 4.82 31.74
C PHE A 449 -35.69 5.82 32.30
N THR A 450 -36.95 5.41 32.42
CA THR A 450 -38.00 6.20 33.08
C THR A 450 -38.31 5.59 34.43
N VAL A 451 -38.23 6.38 35.50
CA VAL A 451 -38.75 6.00 36.83
C VAL A 451 -40.21 6.43 36.92
N CYS A 452 -41.04 5.60 37.53
CA CYS A 452 -42.42 5.92 37.82
C CYS A 452 -42.78 5.53 39.26
N ALA A 453 -43.63 6.34 39.88
CA ALA A 453 -44.12 6.11 41.23
C ALA A 453 -45.63 6.37 41.32
N MET A 454 -46.31 5.59 42.15
CA MET A 454 -47.73 5.75 42.45
C MET A 454 -47.99 5.48 43.94
N GLN A 455 -48.86 6.25 44.56
CA GLN A 455 -49.24 6.05 45.95
C GLN A 455 -50.03 4.74 46.13
N ALA A 456 -49.66 3.94 47.12
CA ALA A 456 -50.31 2.71 47.57
C ALA A 456 -50.90 2.91 48.98
N GLY A 457 -52.22 2.80 49.15
CA GLY A 457 -52.84 2.94 50.48
C GLY A 457 -54.31 3.40 50.47
N ARG A 458 -54.89 3.50 51.68
CA ARG A 458 -56.26 4.01 51.91
C ARG A 458 -56.28 5.54 51.95
N ASN A 459 -57.42 6.14 51.59
CA ASN A 459 -57.64 7.58 51.64
C ASN A 459 -57.36 8.14 53.06
N GLY A 460 -56.42 9.08 53.17
CA GLY A 460 -56.02 9.71 54.43
C GLY A 460 -55.62 11.17 54.22
N ASN A 461 -55.87 12.02 55.22
CA ASN A 461 -55.73 13.48 55.12
C ASN A 461 -54.27 14.01 55.26
N SER A 462 -53.28 13.14 55.47
CA SER A 462 -51.86 13.54 55.61
C SER A 462 -51.17 13.51 54.24
N PHE A 463 -51.04 14.69 53.62
CA PHE A 463 -50.47 14.83 52.29
C PHE A 463 -49.05 15.39 52.35
N ASN A 464 -48.09 14.59 51.90
CA ASN A 464 -46.81 15.11 51.41
C ASN A 464 -46.61 14.60 49.97
N PRO A 465 -46.61 15.49 48.95
CA PRO A 465 -46.57 15.12 47.54
C PRO A 465 -45.20 14.61 47.05
N PHE A 466 -44.17 14.66 47.89
CA PHE A 466 -42.79 14.44 47.47
C PHE A 466 -42.33 13.01 47.77
N ALA A 467 -42.12 12.25 46.70
CA ALA A 467 -41.34 11.03 46.74
C ALA A 467 -39.95 11.33 46.16
N THR A 468 -38.90 11.09 46.95
CA THR A 468 -37.54 11.03 46.40
C THR A 468 -37.23 9.58 46.11
N VAL A 469 -36.81 9.27 44.89
CA VAL A 469 -36.44 7.92 44.49
C VAL A 469 -34.93 7.89 44.32
N ASP A 470 -34.26 7.05 45.11
CA ASP A 470 -32.88 6.70 44.86
C ASP A 470 -32.84 5.51 43.91
N TRP A 471 -31.94 5.57 42.94
CA TRP A 471 -31.84 4.58 41.88
C TRP A 471 -30.41 4.14 41.67
N MET A 472 -30.25 2.90 41.22
CA MET A 472 -29.00 2.31 40.77
C MET A 472 -29.23 1.60 39.44
N ALA A 473 -28.58 2.05 38.38
CA ALA A 473 -28.53 1.39 37.08
C ALA A 473 -27.21 0.66 36.92
N TYR A 474 -27.19 -0.58 36.43
CA TYR A 474 -25.97 -1.37 36.26
C TYR A 474 -26.06 -2.36 35.10
N GLN A 475 -24.90 -2.82 34.62
CA GLN A 475 -24.78 -3.90 33.63
C GLN A 475 -23.93 -5.04 34.15
N GLY A 476 -24.40 -6.28 33.93
CA GLY A 476 -23.75 -7.47 34.47
C GLY A 476 -23.89 -7.57 35.99
N ALA A 477 -22.92 -8.21 36.64
CA ALA A 477 -22.88 -8.33 38.09
C ALA A 477 -21.42 -8.33 38.58
N PRO A 478 -21.15 -7.77 39.77
CA PRO A 478 -19.82 -7.86 40.37
C PRO A 478 -19.49 -9.31 40.79
N ILE A 479 -18.23 -9.55 41.14
CA ILE A 479 -17.78 -10.85 41.66
C ILE A 479 -18.62 -11.21 42.89
N ASN A 480 -19.12 -12.45 42.95
CA ASN A 480 -20.02 -12.96 43.98
C ASN A 480 -21.42 -12.32 44.01
N ALA A 481 -21.88 -11.74 42.90
CA ALA A 481 -23.27 -11.31 42.74
C ALA A 481 -23.86 -11.83 41.43
N VAL A 482 -25.18 -11.93 41.39
CA VAL A 482 -25.94 -12.25 40.17
C VAL A 482 -27.00 -11.19 39.97
N GLY A 483 -27.17 -10.80 38.71
CA GLY A 483 -28.26 -9.94 38.26
C GLY A 483 -29.02 -10.65 37.15
N GLY A 484 -30.30 -10.34 37.03
CA GLY A 484 -31.15 -10.93 36.00
C GLY A 484 -32.53 -10.30 35.99
N LYS A 485 -33.35 -10.77 35.04
CA LYS A 485 -34.75 -10.39 34.92
C LYS A 485 -35.60 -11.64 34.81
N ILE A 486 -36.74 -11.63 35.50
CA ILE A 486 -37.77 -12.66 35.37
C ILE A 486 -39.02 -12.04 34.76
N LYS A 487 -39.68 -12.77 33.88
CA LYS A 487 -40.95 -12.33 33.30
C LYS A 487 -42.09 -12.99 34.07
N VAL A 488 -42.75 -12.22 34.93
CA VAL A 488 -43.95 -12.66 35.63
C VAL A 488 -45.10 -12.74 34.62
N GLN A 489 -45.77 -13.89 34.54
CA GLN A 489 -46.89 -14.11 33.62
C GLN A 489 -48.13 -13.32 34.06
N LYS A 490 -48.98 -12.92 33.11
CA LYS A 490 -50.18 -12.11 33.37
C LYS A 490 -51.08 -12.76 34.44
N TRP A 491 -51.47 -11.96 35.43
CA TRP A 491 -52.44 -12.33 36.48
C TRP A 491 -53.50 -11.23 36.63
N TRP A 492 -54.61 -11.51 37.32
CA TRP A 492 -55.75 -10.58 37.44
C TRP A 492 -55.92 -10.01 38.85
N SER A 493 -55.80 -10.86 39.87
CA SER A 493 -55.94 -10.45 41.27
C SER A 493 -55.13 -11.38 42.19
N GLY A 494 -54.88 -10.91 43.40
CA GLY A 494 -54.06 -11.63 44.38
C GLY A 494 -52.56 -11.52 44.13
N THR A 495 -51.80 -12.37 44.82
CA THR A 495 -50.34 -12.45 44.71
C THR A 495 -49.95 -13.52 43.71
N LYS A 496 -49.02 -13.19 42.82
CA LYS A 496 -48.38 -14.13 41.89
C LYS A 496 -46.90 -14.24 42.27
N CYS A 497 -46.45 -15.45 42.55
CA CYS A 497 -45.06 -15.74 42.93
C CYS A 497 -44.33 -16.47 41.80
N GLU A 498 -43.02 -16.29 41.72
CA GLU A 498 -42.12 -16.97 40.79
C GLU A 498 -40.85 -17.39 41.56
N ASP A 499 -40.49 -18.67 41.50
CA ASP A 499 -39.28 -19.14 42.16
C ASP A 499 -38.04 -18.82 41.31
N VAL A 500 -37.04 -18.19 41.90
CA VAL A 500 -35.80 -17.79 41.23
C VAL A 500 -34.62 -18.56 41.81
N THR A 501 -33.95 -19.35 40.97
CA THR A 501 -32.79 -20.15 41.37
C THR A 501 -31.47 -19.46 41.03
N PHE A 502 -30.52 -19.52 41.95
CA PHE A 502 -29.15 -19.04 41.73
C PHE A 502 -28.27 -20.11 41.07
N PRO A 503 -27.21 -19.71 40.34
CA PRO A 503 -26.17 -20.64 39.90
C PRO A 503 -25.59 -21.47 41.05
N LYS A 504 -25.28 -22.73 40.78
CA LYS A 504 -24.79 -23.67 41.78
C LYS A 504 -23.48 -23.16 42.42
N ASP A 505 -23.39 -23.30 43.74
CA ASP A 505 -22.21 -22.94 44.55
C ASP A 505 -21.82 -21.45 44.48
N MET A 506 -22.73 -20.58 44.04
CA MET A 506 -22.50 -19.14 43.90
C MET A 506 -22.39 -18.43 45.25
N PHE A 507 -23.27 -18.79 46.20
CA PHE A 507 -23.35 -18.14 47.51
C PHE A 507 -23.01 -19.14 48.63
N LYS A 508 -22.14 -18.72 49.55
CA LYS A 508 -21.77 -19.50 50.74
C LYS A 508 -22.76 -19.33 51.89
N GLU A 509 -23.43 -18.18 51.93
CA GLU A 509 -24.42 -17.76 52.91
C GLU A 509 -25.66 -17.23 52.17
N ASP A 510 -26.76 -17.04 52.88
CA ASP A 510 -27.99 -16.52 52.27
C ASP A 510 -27.76 -15.07 51.81
N PRO A 511 -27.95 -14.75 50.51
CA PRO A 511 -27.60 -13.44 49.97
C PRO A 511 -28.65 -12.38 50.27
N VAL A 512 -28.30 -11.11 50.05
CA VAL A 512 -29.27 -10.01 50.01
C VAL A 512 -29.92 -9.95 48.64
N THR A 513 -31.25 -10.00 48.59
CA THR A 513 -32.04 -9.93 47.35
C THR A 513 -32.68 -8.55 47.19
N LEU A 514 -32.47 -7.93 46.03
CA LEU A 514 -33.10 -6.66 45.64
C LEU A 514 -33.93 -6.88 44.38
N VAL A 515 -35.17 -6.40 44.40
CA VAL A 515 -36.13 -6.55 43.31
C VAL A 515 -36.79 -5.21 42.99
N THR A 516 -37.00 -4.95 41.70
CA THR A 516 -37.69 -3.78 41.18
C THR A 516 -38.56 -4.23 40.02
N ALA A 517 -39.78 -3.68 39.91
CA ALA A 517 -40.66 -3.97 38.78
C ALA A 517 -40.24 -3.19 37.53
N GLU A 518 -40.15 -3.88 36.39
CA GLU A 518 -39.97 -3.27 35.07
C GLU A 518 -41.24 -3.46 34.24
N HIS A 519 -41.84 -2.35 33.79
CA HIS A 519 -43.00 -2.37 32.92
C HIS A 519 -42.55 -2.47 31.46
N VAL A 520 -42.79 -3.64 30.87
CA VAL A 520 -42.58 -3.88 29.44
C VAL A 520 -43.55 -3.06 28.58
N ARG A 521 -44.71 -2.66 29.14
CA ARG A 521 -45.69 -1.78 28.50
C ARG A 521 -45.70 -0.42 29.16
N THR A 522 -45.34 0.60 28.39
CA THR A 522 -45.24 1.98 28.88
C THR A 522 -46.60 2.61 29.14
N GLY A 523 -46.69 3.44 30.18
CA GLY A 523 -47.89 4.22 30.51
C GLY A 523 -49.11 3.42 30.97
N LYS A 524 -48.96 2.13 31.30
CA LYS A 524 -50.06 1.29 31.82
C LYS A 524 -50.06 1.27 33.35
N LYS A 525 -50.84 2.18 33.94
CA LYS A 525 -50.95 2.35 35.40
C LYS A 525 -51.52 1.12 36.13
N TYR A 526 -52.40 0.36 35.49
CA TYR A 526 -53.02 -0.84 36.10
C TYR A 526 -52.05 -2.01 36.29
N ASP A 527 -50.85 -1.92 35.68
CA ASP A 527 -49.82 -2.94 35.83
C ASP A 527 -48.93 -2.67 37.07
N ALA A 528 -49.13 -1.54 37.76
CA ALA A 528 -48.41 -1.21 38.98
C ALA A 528 -48.69 -2.24 40.08
N ALA A 529 -47.64 -2.92 40.53
CA ALA A 529 -47.72 -3.97 41.54
C ALA A 529 -46.67 -3.76 42.64
N LEU A 530 -47.05 -4.10 43.87
CA LEU A 530 -46.09 -4.24 44.96
C LEU A 530 -45.29 -5.52 44.75
N ILE A 531 -43.97 -5.43 44.95
CA ILE A 531 -43.04 -6.54 44.82
C ILE A 531 -42.24 -6.68 46.10
N TRP A 532 -42.05 -7.92 46.55
CA TRP A 532 -41.21 -8.29 47.68
C TRP A 532 -40.62 -9.68 47.42
N THR A 533 -39.63 -10.08 48.23
CA THR A 533 -39.02 -11.40 48.17
C THR A 533 -39.31 -12.19 49.43
N GLU A 534 -39.48 -13.51 49.32
CA GLU A 534 -39.64 -14.44 50.44
C GLU A 534 -38.64 -15.61 50.34
N ASP A 535 -38.41 -16.28 51.48
CA ASP A 535 -37.65 -17.53 51.56
C ASP A 535 -36.26 -17.50 50.88
N THR A 536 -35.52 -16.40 51.05
CA THR A 536 -34.16 -16.27 50.49
C THR A 536 -33.21 -17.28 51.13
N THR A 537 -32.66 -18.15 50.30
CA THR A 537 -31.64 -19.15 50.63
C THR A 537 -30.44 -18.99 49.71
N LYS A 538 -29.31 -19.62 50.04
CA LYS A 538 -28.12 -19.73 49.17
C LYS A 538 -28.37 -20.28 47.75
N THR A 539 -29.51 -20.95 47.51
CA THR A 539 -29.83 -21.56 46.21
C THR A 539 -30.98 -20.88 45.47
N SER A 540 -31.86 -20.16 46.17
CA SER A 540 -33.05 -19.58 45.56
C SER A 540 -33.72 -18.53 46.45
N PHE A 541 -34.61 -17.74 45.86
CA PHE A 541 -35.60 -16.93 46.56
C PHE A 541 -36.93 -16.99 45.80
N LYS A 542 -38.00 -16.50 46.41
CA LYS A 542 -39.35 -16.44 45.84
C LYS A 542 -39.87 -15.02 45.70
#